data_AF-A0AAT9H3Q3-F1
#
_entry.id   AF-A0AAT9H3Q3-F1
#
_cell.length_a   1.000
_cell.length_b   1.000
_cell.length_c   1.000
_cell.angle_alpha   90.00
_cell.angle_beta   90.00
_cell.angle_gamma   90.00
#
_symmetry.space_group_name_H-M   'P 1'
#
loop_
_entity.id
_entity.type
_entity.pdbx_description
1 polymer ?
#
loop_
_entity_poly.entity_id
_entity_poly.type
_entity_poly.pdbx_seq_one_letter_code
_entity_poly.pdbx_strand_id
1 'polypeptide(L)'
;MQRSKIDNDLEEVLEMFPKMKLTVENKFKVLSGEVDIFDSANIYVESFNIKVIVPPRYPYQFPRLFEIGNKFEHVPDRHVSEDGSCCVCSLQEENLVAQRGMTIKNFFLKYVLPYLANQLYFDSQGRWANGDFDHGDMGIFQYYSELLKLGNVTEVIEFLALFNVTKLYRNDVCFCGSGKKLKRCHEDAYQVFKGLSKKRRETDLFELRSLVKKMSKKIKEEEL
;
A
#
# COMPACT_ATOMS: atom_id res chain seq x y z
N MET A 1 24.09 -27.56 -3.21
CA MET A 1 22.83 -27.05 -3.79
C MET A 1 22.83 -25.54 -3.59
N GLN A 2 22.79 -24.74 -4.66
CA GLN A 2 22.86 -23.27 -4.55
C GLN A 2 21.56 -22.77 -3.91
N ARG A 3 21.64 -22.08 -2.76
CA ARG A 3 20.46 -21.53 -2.06
C ARG A 3 19.77 -20.51 -2.96
N SER A 4 18.44 -20.53 -3.01
CA SER A 4 17.70 -19.59 -3.83
C SER A 4 17.69 -18.20 -3.17
N LYS A 5 17.55 -17.12 -3.95
CA LYS A 5 17.54 -15.73 -3.43
C LYS A 5 16.52 -15.51 -2.30
N ILE A 6 15.38 -16.20 -2.37
CA ILE A 6 14.33 -16.17 -1.36
C ILE A 6 14.75 -16.87 -0.05
N ASP A 7 15.56 -17.93 -0.11
CA ASP A 7 15.96 -18.65 1.11
C ASP A 7 16.91 -17.80 1.96
N ASN A 8 17.84 -17.09 1.33
CA ASN A 8 18.75 -16.17 2.03
C ASN A 8 18.00 -15.01 2.70
N ASP A 9 16.99 -14.46 2.03
CA ASP A 9 16.18 -13.35 2.56
C ASP A 9 15.29 -13.83 3.73
N LEU A 10 14.80 -15.07 3.68
CA LEU A 10 14.07 -15.67 4.81
C LEU A 10 14.98 -15.95 6.00
N GLU A 11 16.20 -16.44 5.77
CA GLU A 11 17.19 -16.65 6.82
C GLU A 11 17.54 -15.34 7.52
N GLU A 12 17.80 -14.26 6.76
CA GLU A 12 18.07 -12.93 7.31
C GLU A 12 16.90 -12.43 8.18
N VAL A 13 15.65 -12.66 7.75
CA VAL A 13 14.46 -12.30 8.54
C VAL A 13 14.36 -13.14 9.82
N LEU A 14 14.66 -14.43 9.78
CA LEU A 14 14.64 -15.29 10.97
C LEU A 14 15.75 -14.94 11.97
N GLU A 15 16.91 -14.46 11.49
CA GLU A 15 17.97 -13.91 12.34
C GLU A 15 17.54 -12.61 13.02
N MET A 16 16.85 -11.72 12.29
CA MET A 16 16.33 -10.45 12.81
C MET A 16 15.14 -10.62 13.76
N PHE A 17 14.30 -11.62 13.52
CA PHE A 17 13.08 -11.90 14.27
C PHE A 17 13.12 -13.34 14.81
N PRO A 18 13.90 -13.62 15.87
CA PRO A 18 14.18 -14.99 16.32
C PRO A 18 12.95 -15.73 16.88
N LYS A 19 11.86 -15.03 17.18
CA LYS A 19 10.58 -15.60 17.60
C LYS A 19 9.70 -16.05 16.43
N MET A 20 10.11 -15.76 15.19
CA MET A 20 9.44 -16.21 13.97
C MET A 20 9.92 -17.59 13.54
N LYS A 21 9.03 -18.34 12.88
CA LYS A 21 9.31 -19.66 12.31
C LYS A 21 8.88 -19.69 10.86
N LEU A 22 9.65 -20.40 10.05
CA LEU A 22 9.30 -20.69 8.65
C LEU A 22 8.58 -22.02 8.56
N THR A 23 7.36 -22.01 8.01
CA THR A 23 6.57 -23.19 7.68
C THR A 23 6.19 -23.17 6.20
N VAL A 24 5.63 -24.27 5.72
CA VAL A 24 5.04 -24.36 4.38
C VAL A 24 3.57 -24.72 4.52
N GLU A 25 2.70 -23.86 4.00
CA GLU A 25 1.24 -24.06 4.01
C GLU A 25 0.72 -23.93 2.59
N ASN A 26 -0.04 -24.92 2.10
CA ASN A 26 -0.61 -24.91 0.74
C ASN A 26 0.40 -24.56 -0.37
N LYS A 27 1.66 -25.04 -0.24
CA LYS A 27 2.81 -24.76 -1.12
C LYS A 27 3.38 -23.33 -1.04
N PHE A 28 2.88 -22.50 -0.13
CA PHE A 28 3.45 -21.18 0.16
C PHE A 28 4.41 -21.26 1.33
N LYS A 29 5.49 -20.47 1.27
CA LYS A 29 6.36 -20.24 2.42
C LYS A 29 5.67 -19.24 3.34
N VAL A 30 5.57 -19.57 4.62
CA VAL A 30 4.87 -18.78 5.62
C VAL A 30 5.82 -18.51 6.78
N LEU A 31 5.96 -17.24 7.15
CA LEU A 31 6.60 -16.85 8.40
C LEU A 31 5.52 -16.62 9.44
N SER A 32 5.59 -17.29 10.58
CA SER A 32 4.64 -17.06 11.68
C SER A 32 5.34 -17.05 13.03
N GLY A 33 4.82 -16.26 13.96
CA GLY A 33 5.39 -16.09 15.29
C GLY A 33 5.18 -14.70 15.83
N GLU A 34 5.97 -14.36 16.84
CA GLU A 34 5.86 -13.11 17.56
C GLU A 34 6.86 -12.07 17.03
N VAL A 35 6.42 -10.82 16.91
CA VAL A 35 7.25 -9.67 16.55
C VAL A 35 7.13 -8.60 17.64
N ASP A 36 8.26 -8.18 18.17
CA ASP A 36 8.36 -7.13 19.19
C ASP A 36 8.41 -5.75 18.54
N ILE A 37 7.63 -4.81 19.10
CA ILE A 37 7.60 -3.41 18.71
C ILE A 37 8.31 -2.58 19.77
N PHE A 38 9.21 -1.71 19.29
CA PHE A 38 9.99 -0.79 20.10
C PHE A 38 9.68 0.65 19.68
N ASP A 39 9.74 1.58 20.63
CA ASP A 39 9.58 3.00 20.36
C ASP A 39 10.87 3.62 19.77
N SER A 40 10.84 4.94 19.52
CA SER A 40 12.00 5.67 18.99
C SER A 40 13.20 5.72 19.95
N ALA A 41 13.01 5.45 21.24
CA ALA A 41 14.07 5.33 22.24
C ALA A 41 14.56 3.89 22.40
N ASN A 42 14.11 2.97 21.53
CA ASN A 42 14.40 1.54 21.57
C ASN A 42 13.93 0.86 22.86
N ILE A 43 12.85 1.36 23.45
CA ILE A 43 12.17 0.77 24.60
C ILE A 43 11.08 -0.17 24.07
N TYR A 44 11.03 -1.38 24.62
CA TYR A 44 9.99 -2.35 24.30
C TYR A 44 8.61 -1.80 24.65
N VAL A 45 7.66 -1.93 23.72
CA VAL A 45 6.27 -1.46 23.89
C VAL A 45 5.32 -2.65 24.00
N GLU A 46 5.28 -3.51 22.99
CA GLU A 46 4.33 -4.63 22.89
C GLU A 46 4.80 -5.63 21.81
N SER A 47 4.28 -6.85 21.87
CA SER A 47 4.49 -7.90 20.88
C SER A 47 3.20 -8.28 20.15
N PHE A 48 3.32 -8.62 18.87
CA PHE A 48 2.21 -9.12 18.04
C PHE A 48 2.48 -10.53 17.54
N ASN A 49 1.46 -11.38 17.58
CA ASN A 49 1.50 -12.65 16.86
C ASN A 49 1.05 -12.40 15.42
N ILE A 50 1.94 -12.65 14.46
CA ILE A 50 1.67 -12.39 13.05
C ILE A 50 1.90 -13.62 12.19
N LYS A 51 1.31 -13.57 10.99
CA LYS A 51 1.58 -14.49 9.89
C LYS A 51 1.87 -13.67 8.64
N VAL A 52 2.96 -13.99 7.96
CA VAL A 52 3.34 -13.41 6.67
C VAL A 52 3.40 -14.50 5.62
N ILE A 53 2.55 -14.37 4.60
CA ILE A 53 2.52 -15.29 3.45
C ILE A 53 3.42 -14.73 2.36
N VAL A 54 4.45 -15.49 1.99
CA VAL A 54 5.36 -15.14 0.90
C VAL A 54 4.72 -15.54 -0.44
N PRO A 55 4.61 -14.61 -1.40
CA PRO A 55 3.88 -14.88 -2.63
C PRO A 55 4.72 -15.73 -3.60
N PRO A 56 4.05 -16.49 -4.49
CA PRO A 56 4.72 -17.41 -5.40
C PRO A 56 5.58 -16.69 -6.46
N ARG A 57 5.26 -15.43 -6.77
CA ARG A 57 6.01 -14.58 -7.70
C ARG A 57 7.01 -13.66 -7.01
N TYR A 58 7.47 -14.00 -5.81
CA TYR A 58 8.57 -13.30 -5.14
C TYR A 58 9.79 -13.13 -6.09
N PRO A 59 10.44 -11.95 -6.14
CA PRO A 59 10.17 -10.75 -5.33
C PRO A 59 9.14 -9.79 -5.93
N TYR A 60 8.53 -10.13 -7.08
CA TYR A 60 7.68 -9.24 -7.89
C TYR A 60 6.18 -9.34 -7.59
N GLN A 61 5.84 -9.78 -6.39
CA GLN A 61 4.49 -9.80 -5.86
C GLN A 61 4.58 -9.43 -4.38
N PHE A 62 3.62 -8.66 -3.89
CA PHE A 62 3.63 -8.13 -2.54
C PHE A 62 3.23 -9.22 -1.52
N PRO A 63 3.97 -9.39 -0.40
CA PRO A 63 3.59 -10.33 0.66
C PRO A 63 2.31 -9.90 1.40
N ARG A 64 1.64 -10.86 2.04
CA ARG A 64 0.43 -10.59 2.84
C ARG A 64 0.73 -10.76 4.32
N LEU A 65 0.41 -9.74 5.10
CA LEU A 65 0.48 -9.75 6.56
C LEU A 65 -0.91 -10.09 7.13
N PHE A 66 -0.92 -10.84 8.22
CA PHE A 66 -2.08 -11.09 9.07
C PHE A 66 -1.63 -10.91 10.51
N GLU A 67 -2.41 -10.19 11.30
CA GLU A 67 -2.32 -10.23 12.77
C GLU A 67 -3.19 -11.40 13.23
N ILE A 68 -2.63 -12.34 13.99
CA ILE A 68 -3.31 -13.60 14.37
C ILE A 68 -3.44 -13.75 15.89
N GLY A 69 -3.00 -12.74 16.66
CA GLY A 69 -3.13 -12.68 18.11
C GLY A 69 -4.42 -12.00 18.59
N ASN A 70 -5.20 -11.39 17.70
CA ASN A 70 -6.38 -10.58 18.02
C ASN A 70 -6.06 -9.44 18.99
N LYS A 71 -4.91 -8.77 18.79
CA LYS A 71 -4.45 -7.66 19.64
C LYS A 71 -5.29 -6.39 19.46
N PHE A 72 -5.96 -6.24 18.32
CA PHE A 72 -6.93 -5.19 18.03
C PHE A 72 -8.08 -5.75 17.19
N GLU A 73 -9.16 -4.99 17.06
CA GLU A 73 -10.33 -5.40 16.29
C GLU A 73 -10.01 -5.50 14.80
N HIS A 74 -10.31 -6.65 14.18
CA HIS A 74 -10.08 -6.89 12.76
C HIS A 74 -11.24 -6.36 11.92
N VAL A 75 -11.26 -5.04 11.74
CA VAL A 75 -12.26 -4.31 10.93
C VAL A 75 -11.59 -3.45 9.84
N PRO A 76 -12.34 -3.05 8.80
CA PRO A 76 -11.83 -2.17 7.73
C PRO A 76 -11.16 -0.90 8.27
N ASP A 77 -11.79 -0.23 9.24
CA ASP A 77 -11.27 0.99 9.88
C ASP A 77 -9.93 0.78 10.61
N ARG A 78 -9.55 -0.47 10.91
CA ARG A 78 -8.24 -0.87 11.45
C ARG A 78 -7.32 -1.43 10.37
N HIS A 79 -7.65 -1.18 9.11
CA HIS A 79 -6.96 -1.68 7.92
C HIS A 79 -6.87 -3.21 7.85
N VAL A 80 -7.91 -3.91 8.29
CA VAL A 80 -8.03 -5.36 8.11
C VAL A 80 -9.10 -5.65 7.07
N SER A 81 -8.70 -6.34 6.00
CA SER A 81 -9.59 -6.78 4.93
C SER A 81 -10.52 -7.89 5.39
N GLU A 82 -11.60 -8.15 4.64
CA GLU A 82 -12.53 -9.26 4.90
C GLU A 82 -11.84 -10.63 4.95
N ASP A 83 -10.74 -10.81 4.20
CA ASP A 83 -9.95 -12.04 4.22
C ASP A 83 -8.96 -12.13 5.41
N GLY A 84 -9.00 -11.15 6.32
CA GLY A 84 -8.13 -11.02 7.49
C GLY A 84 -6.75 -10.41 7.19
N SER A 85 -6.45 -10.10 5.92
CA SER A 85 -5.15 -9.52 5.59
C SER A 85 -5.07 -8.03 5.97
N CYS A 86 -3.90 -7.63 6.47
CA CYS A 86 -3.61 -6.26 6.85
C CYS A 86 -3.24 -5.41 5.64
N CYS A 87 -3.96 -4.32 5.42
CA CYS A 87 -3.68 -3.30 4.41
C CYS A 87 -2.57 -2.37 4.91
N VAL A 88 -1.32 -2.80 4.75
CA VAL A 88 -0.13 -2.09 5.26
C VAL A 88 0.30 -0.87 4.44
N CYS A 89 -0.28 -0.67 3.24
CA CYS A 89 -0.03 0.48 2.37
C CYS A 89 -1.13 0.60 1.30
N SER A 90 -1.08 1.66 0.49
CA SER A 90 -2.02 1.84 -0.62
C SER A 90 -1.81 0.81 -1.74
N LEU A 91 -2.89 0.55 -2.50
CA LEU A 91 -2.88 -0.37 -3.63
C LEU A 91 -1.90 0.04 -4.76
N GLN A 92 -1.59 1.33 -4.85
CA GLN A 92 -0.63 1.90 -5.78
C GLN A 92 0.79 1.66 -5.31
N GLU A 93 1.09 1.88 -4.01
CA GLU A 93 2.40 1.57 -3.42
C GLU A 93 2.67 0.06 -3.54
N GLU A 94 1.71 -0.78 -3.18
CA GLU A 94 1.77 -2.24 -3.36
C GLU A 94 2.17 -2.61 -4.80
N ASN A 95 1.53 -1.96 -5.79
CA ASN A 95 1.81 -2.22 -7.20
C ASN A 95 3.21 -1.76 -7.61
N LEU A 96 3.62 -0.54 -7.23
CA LEU A 96 4.94 0.02 -7.53
C LEU A 96 6.05 -0.86 -6.97
N VAL A 97 5.88 -1.32 -5.74
CA VAL A 97 6.81 -2.21 -5.07
C VAL A 97 6.87 -3.56 -5.78
N ALA A 98 5.73 -4.15 -6.13
CA ALA A 98 5.67 -5.40 -6.89
C ALA A 98 6.35 -5.27 -8.27
N GLN A 99 6.22 -4.14 -8.96
CA GLN A 99 6.89 -3.91 -10.26
C GLN A 99 8.42 -3.85 -10.14
N ARG A 100 8.95 -3.36 -9.01
CA ARG A 100 10.40 -3.23 -8.78
C ARG A 100 11.01 -4.46 -8.11
N GLY A 101 10.17 -5.23 -7.41
CA GLY A 101 10.56 -6.33 -6.56
C GLY A 101 10.95 -5.85 -5.16
N MET A 102 10.64 -6.68 -4.16
CA MET A 102 10.97 -6.42 -2.76
C MET A 102 11.44 -7.67 -2.04
N THR A 103 12.40 -7.49 -1.14
CA THR A 103 12.85 -8.51 -0.19
C THR A 103 11.91 -8.58 1.02
N ILE A 104 11.72 -9.75 1.62
CA ILE A 104 10.95 -9.97 2.84
C ILE A 104 11.51 -9.13 4.00
N LYS A 105 12.84 -8.96 4.12
CA LYS A 105 13.40 -8.01 5.09
C LYS A 105 12.81 -6.61 4.95
N ASN A 106 12.85 -6.04 3.75
CA ASN A 106 12.26 -4.73 3.48
C ASN A 106 10.73 -4.73 3.69
N PHE A 107 10.03 -5.84 3.45
CA PHE A 107 8.62 -5.95 3.79
C PHE A 107 8.40 -5.76 5.30
N PHE A 108 9.19 -6.43 6.14
CA PHE A 108 9.10 -6.29 7.59
C PHE A 108 9.42 -4.87 8.04
N LEU A 109 10.56 -4.32 7.61
CA LEU A 109 11.04 -3.03 8.08
C LEU A 109 10.20 -1.84 7.60
N LYS A 110 9.68 -1.90 6.36
CA LYS A 110 8.96 -0.76 5.76
C LYS A 110 7.45 -0.83 5.92
N TYR A 111 6.89 -2.03 6.16
CA TYR A 111 5.45 -2.22 6.18
C TYR A 111 4.96 -2.89 7.46
N VAL A 112 5.51 -4.05 7.84
CA VAL A 112 5.02 -4.80 9.02
C VAL A 112 5.23 -4.00 10.30
N LEU A 113 6.47 -3.60 10.61
CA LEU A 113 6.76 -2.89 11.86
C LEU A 113 6.04 -1.53 11.93
N PRO A 114 6.08 -0.67 10.88
CA PRO A 114 5.34 0.59 10.92
C PRO A 114 3.83 0.41 11.07
N TYR A 115 3.24 -0.59 10.41
CA TYR A 115 1.83 -0.90 10.55
C TYR A 115 1.48 -1.27 12.00
N LEU A 116 2.19 -2.23 12.59
CA LEU A 116 1.93 -2.69 13.96
C LEU A 116 2.15 -1.58 15.00
N ALA A 117 3.19 -0.77 14.84
CA ALA A 117 3.44 0.39 15.69
C ALA A 117 2.30 1.43 15.57
N ASN A 118 1.77 1.64 14.36
CA ASN A 118 0.67 2.58 14.14
C ASN A 118 -0.65 2.07 14.74
N GLN A 119 -0.86 0.74 14.82
CA GLN A 119 -2.00 0.15 15.54
C GLN A 119 -1.95 0.50 17.03
N LEU A 120 -0.78 0.36 17.68
CA LEU A 120 -0.58 0.76 19.08
C LEU A 120 -0.80 2.26 19.27
N TYR A 121 -0.30 3.07 18.34
CA TYR A 121 -0.51 4.52 18.38
C TYR A 121 -2.01 4.85 18.31
N PHE A 122 -2.75 4.23 17.40
CA PHE A 122 -4.20 4.41 17.28
C PHE A 122 -4.93 4.03 18.56
N ASP A 123 -4.59 2.90 19.19
CA ASP A 123 -5.19 2.50 20.47
C ASP A 123 -4.98 3.55 21.57
N SER A 124 -3.81 4.20 21.59
CA SER A 124 -3.49 5.21 22.60
C SER A 124 -4.06 6.61 22.30
N GLN A 125 -4.18 6.99 21.02
CA GLN A 125 -4.51 8.37 20.61
C GLN A 125 -5.88 8.51 19.95
N GLY A 126 -6.53 7.41 19.57
CA GLY A 126 -7.77 7.41 18.79
C GLY A 126 -7.62 7.95 17.36
N ARG A 127 -6.39 8.04 16.85
CA ARG A 127 -6.06 8.51 15.48
C ARG A 127 -4.75 7.91 15.00
N TRP A 128 -4.56 7.84 13.69
CA TRP A 128 -3.31 7.36 13.08
C TRP A 128 -2.18 8.38 13.18
N ALA A 129 -0.94 7.92 13.34
CA ALA A 129 0.22 8.80 13.50
C ALA A 129 0.54 9.58 12.22
N ASN A 130 0.36 8.96 11.06
CA ASN A 130 0.70 9.51 9.75
C ASN A 130 -0.54 9.89 8.91
N GLY A 131 -1.70 10.04 9.55
CA GLY A 131 -2.98 10.15 8.85
C GLY A 131 -3.49 8.78 8.35
N ASP A 132 -4.60 8.82 7.63
CA ASP A 132 -5.29 7.65 7.08
C ASP A 132 -5.54 7.83 5.58
N PHE A 133 -5.60 6.73 4.86
CA PHE A 133 -6.21 6.69 3.53
C PHE A 133 -7.60 6.09 3.63
N ASP A 134 -8.57 6.79 3.05
CA ASP A 134 -9.93 6.25 2.89
C ASP A 134 -9.89 4.85 2.24
N HIS A 135 -10.92 4.05 2.49
CA HIS A 135 -11.03 2.73 1.88
C HIS A 135 -11.56 2.78 0.44
N GLY A 136 -11.21 1.78 -0.35
CA GLY A 136 -11.79 1.57 -1.68
C GLY A 136 -11.53 2.70 -2.67
N ASP A 137 -12.58 3.10 -3.39
CA ASP A 137 -12.51 4.11 -4.45
C ASP A 137 -12.20 5.52 -3.92
N MET A 138 -12.65 5.84 -2.71
CA MET A 138 -12.27 7.08 -2.01
C MET A 138 -10.77 7.13 -1.69
N GLY A 139 -10.18 6.01 -1.23
CA GLY A 139 -8.73 5.91 -1.02
C GLY A 139 -7.92 6.11 -2.30
N ILE A 140 -8.41 5.56 -3.42
CA ILE A 140 -7.81 5.78 -4.74
C ILE A 140 -7.88 7.27 -5.10
N PHE A 141 -9.02 7.92 -4.88
CA PHE A 141 -9.16 9.36 -5.13
C PHE A 141 -8.21 10.17 -4.27
N GLN A 142 -8.15 9.92 -2.96
CA GLN A 142 -7.24 10.61 -2.03
C GLN A 142 -5.78 10.45 -2.48
N TYR A 143 -5.33 9.23 -2.79
CA TYR A 143 -3.98 8.97 -3.26
C TYR A 143 -3.59 9.84 -4.47
N TYR A 144 -4.45 9.88 -5.49
CA TYR A 144 -4.16 10.67 -6.69
C TYR A 144 -4.37 12.17 -6.49
N SER A 145 -5.33 12.56 -5.67
CA SER A 145 -5.61 13.94 -5.29
C SER A 145 -4.38 14.57 -4.63
N GLU A 146 -3.77 13.87 -3.67
CA GLU A 146 -2.54 14.31 -3.00
C GLU A 146 -1.34 14.33 -3.97
N LEU A 147 -1.17 13.27 -4.78
CA LEU A 147 -0.08 13.15 -5.75
C LEU A 147 -0.10 14.25 -6.82
N LEU A 148 -1.29 14.59 -7.31
CA LEU A 148 -1.50 15.57 -8.38
C LEU A 148 -1.78 16.99 -7.84
N LYS A 149 -2.01 17.12 -6.53
CA LYS A 149 -2.45 18.36 -5.86
C LYS A 149 -3.76 18.90 -6.45
N LEU A 150 -4.74 18.02 -6.64
CA LEU A 150 -6.04 18.32 -7.23
C LEU A 150 -7.16 17.96 -6.26
N GLY A 151 -8.15 18.83 -6.10
CA GLY A 151 -9.29 18.59 -5.21
C GLY A 151 -10.50 17.95 -5.90
N ASN A 152 -10.44 17.72 -7.21
CA ASN A 152 -11.60 17.31 -8.00
C ASN A 152 -11.39 15.93 -8.64
N VAL A 153 -12.32 15.00 -8.37
CA VAL A 153 -12.29 13.64 -8.92
C VAL A 153 -12.33 13.61 -10.45
N THR A 154 -13.04 14.55 -11.09
CA THR A 154 -13.11 14.66 -12.55
C THR A 154 -11.76 15.07 -13.14
N GLU A 155 -11.07 16.04 -12.52
CA GLU A 155 -9.72 16.44 -12.96
C GLU A 155 -8.74 15.26 -12.81
N VAL A 156 -8.80 14.55 -11.69
CA VAL A 156 -8.00 13.33 -11.47
C VAL A 156 -8.26 12.30 -12.59
N ILE A 157 -9.52 12.02 -12.91
CA ILE A 157 -9.91 11.09 -13.98
C ILE A 157 -9.35 11.54 -15.34
N GLU A 158 -9.46 12.82 -15.67
CA GLU A 158 -8.95 13.39 -16.93
C GLU A 158 -7.44 13.21 -17.03
N PHE A 159 -6.70 13.47 -15.95
CA PHE A 159 -5.25 13.24 -15.92
C PHE A 159 -4.91 11.76 -16.07
N LEU A 160 -5.55 10.86 -15.31
CA LEU A 160 -5.31 9.42 -15.43
C LEU A 160 -5.60 8.91 -16.84
N ALA A 161 -6.70 9.38 -17.46
CA ALA A 161 -7.05 9.04 -18.82
C ALA A 161 -5.99 9.51 -19.82
N LEU A 162 -5.50 10.75 -19.68
CA LEU A 162 -4.42 11.31 -20.51
C LEU A 162 -3.14 10.45 -20.41
N PHE A 163 -2.70 10.08 -19.21
CA PHE A 163 -1.51 9.25 -19.01
C PHE A 163 -1.65 7.82 -19.56
N ASN A 164 -2.87 7.32 -19.73
CA ASN A 164 -3.12 6.00 -20.29
C ASN A 164 -3.07 5.98 -21.82
N VAL A 165 -3.33 7.11 -22.49
CA VAL A 165 -3.34 7.21 -23.97
C VAL A 165 -2.11 7.93 -24.52
N THR A 166 -1.56 8.89 -23.77
CA THR A 166 -0.45 9.73 -24.19
C THR A 166 0.82 9.36 -23.46
N LYS A 167 1.87 9.11 -24.23
CA LYS A 167 3.21 8.92 -23.69
C LYS A 167 3.82 10.28 -23.35
N LEU A 168 3.89 10.60 -22.05
CA LEU A 168 4.51 11.82 -21.54
C LEU A 168 5.99 11.62 -21.22
N TYR A 169 6.78 12.68 -21.38
CA TYR A 169 8.21 12.73 -21.10
C TYR A 169 8.53 13.84 -20.09
N ARG A 170 9.59 13.64 -19.31
CA ARG A 170 10.06 14.57 -18.26
C ARG A 170 10.24 16.03 -18.70
N ASN A 171 10.49 16.27 -20.00
CA ASN A 171 10.73 17.59 -20.56
C ASN A 171 9.49 18.25 -21.18
N ASP A 172 8.36 17.54 -21.27
CA ASP A 172 7.11 18.08 -21.78
C ASP A 172 6.53 19.11 -20.81
N VAL A 173 5.71 20.02 -21.34
CA VAL A 173 4.96 20.98 -20.52
C VAL A 173 4.02 20.23 -19.59
N CYS A 174 3.97 20.66 -18.34
CA CYS A 174 3.21 20.01 -17.31
C CYS A 174 1.70 20.08 -17.61
N PHE A 175 1.03 18.96 -17.37
CA PHE A 175 -0.41 18.79 -17.58
C PHE A 175 -1.27 19.76 -16.75
N CYS A 176 -0.76 20.30 -15.65
CA CYS A 176 -1.49 21.21 -14.76
C CYS A 176 -1.61 22.65 -15.28
N GLY A 177 -1.14 22.95 -16.50
CA GLY A 177 -1.22 24.29 -17.08
C GLY A 177 -0.20 25.30 -16.55
N SER A 178 0.71 24.91 -15.65
CA SER A 178 1.71 25.83 -15.06
C SER A 178 2.76 26.39 -16.04
N GLY A 179 2.82 25.87 -17.27
CA GLY A 179 3.86 26.18 -18.26
C GLY A 179 5.26 25.61 -17.92
N LYS A 180 5.45 25.02 -16.73
CA LYS A 180 6.71 24.39 -16.32
C LYS A 180 6.85 23.01 -16.97
N LYS A 181 8.09 22.51 -17.08
CA LYS A 181 8.36 21.11 -17.49
C LYS A 181 7.86 20.13 -16.41
N LEU A 182 7.39 18.94 -16.79
CA LEU A 182 6.93 17.89 -15.87
C LEU A 182 7.91 17.64 -14.72
N LYS A 183 9.20 17.51 -15.04
CA LYS A 183 10.26 17.28 -14.03
C LYS A 183 10.49 18.40 -13.01
N ARG A 184 9.91 19.58 -13.23
CA ARG A 184 10.00 20.76 -12.36
C ARG A 184 8.65 21.12 -11.73
N CYS A 185 7.62 20.30 -11.94
CA CYS A 185 6.27 20.56 -11.46
C CYS A 185 5.64 19.34 -10.80
N HIS A 186 5.50 18.23 -11.54
CA HIS A 186 4.87 16.99 -11.11
C HIS A 186 5.77 15.77 -11.41
N GLU A 187 7.04 15.84 -10.98
CA GLU A 187 8.01 14.74 -11.18
C GLU A 187 7.53 13.48 -10.44
N ASP A 188 7.04 13.60 -9.21
CA ASP A 188 6.59 12.44 -8.43
C ASP A 188 5.42 11.73 -9.10
N ALA A 189 4.41 12.49 -9.55
CA ALA A 189 3.30 11.95 -10.33
C ALA A 189 3.81 11.24 -11.60
N TYR A 190 4.73 11.86 -12.34
CA TYR A 190 5.34 11.25 -13.52
C TYR A 190 6.02 9.90 -13.20
N GLN A 191 6.80 9.83 -12.11
CA GLN A 191 7.49 8.61 -11.71
C GLN A 191 6.51 7.52 -11.27
N VAL A 192 5.45 7.90 -10.54
CA VAL A 192 4.37 6.99 -10.14
C VAL A 192 3.68 6.42 -11.38
N PHE A 193 3.18 7.24 -12.29
CA PHE A 193 2.48 6.75 -13.48
C PHE A 193 3.33 5.88 -14.38
N LYS A 194 4.62 6.19 -14.51
CA LYS A 194 5.58 5.37 -15.25
C LYS A 194 5.84 4.02 -14.56
N GLY A 195 5.83 4.01 -13.23
CA GLY A 195 6.08 2.81 -12.43
C GLY A 195 4.86 1.90 -12.29
N LEU A 196 3.65 2.44 -12.30
CA LEU A 196 2.42 1.66 -12.15
C LEU A 196 2.20 0.75 -13.36
N SER A 197 1.85 -0.50 -13.08
CA SER A 197 1.42 -1.43 -14.12
C SER A 197 0.22 -0.89 -14.89
N LYS A 198 0.12 -1.21 -16.19
CA LYS A 198 -1.02 -0.81 -17.02
C LYS A 198 -2.36 -1.25 -16.39
N LYS A 199 -2.41 -2.49 -15.89
CA LYS A 199 -3.58 -3.03 -15.18
C LYS A 199 -4.00 -2.17 -13.99
N ARG A 200 -3.06 -1.78 -13.12
CA ARG A 200 -3.36 -0.92 -11.96
C ARG A 200 -3.95 0.42 -12.39
N ARG A 201 -3.34 1.08 -13.39
CA ARG A 201 -3.84 2.36 -13.92
C ARG A 201 -5.25 2.24 -14.52
N GLU A 202 -5.55 1.14 -15.20
CA GLU A 202 -6.88 0.89 -15.78
C GLU A 202 -7.93 0.59 -14.70
N THR A 203 -7.57 -0.22 -13.70
CA THR A 203 -8.43 -0.51 -12.54
C THR A 203 -8.74 0.78 -11.78
N ASP A 204 -7.73 1.56 -11.42
CA ASP A 204 -7.93 2.78 -10.64
C ASP A 204 -8.78 3.81 -11.40
N LEU A 205 -8.57 3.95 -12.72
CA LEU A 205 -9.42 4.79 -13.57
C LEU A 205 -10.88 4.31 -13.62
N PHE A 206 -11.10 2.99 -13.64
CA PHE A 206 -12.45 2.41 -13.60
C PHE A 206 -13.14 2.66 -12.25
N GLU A 207 -12.43 2.47 -11.14
CA GLU A 207 -12.97 2.71 -9.79
C GLU A 207 -13.36 4.18 -9.61
N LEU A 208 -12.49 5.12 -10.02
CA LEU A 208 -12.80 6.55 -9.94
C LEU A 208 -14.01 6.95 -10.78
N ARG A 209 -14.16 6.39 -11.99
CA ARG A 209 -15.37 6.61 -12.81
C ARG A 209 -16.63 6.05 -12.14
N SER A 210 -16.50 4.94 -11.42
CA SER A 210 -17.60 4.36 -10.65
C SER A 210 -17.94 5.21 -9.43
N LEU A 211 -16.95 5.78 -8.75
CA LEU A 211 -17.13 6.73 -7.65
C LEU A 211 -17.98 7.94 -8.09
N VAL A 212 -17.65 8.57 -9.22
CA VAL A 212 -18.43 9.70 -9.75
C VAL A 212 -19.90 9.33 -9.97
N LYS A 213 -20.16 8.14 -10.55
CA LYS A 213 -21.54 7.67 -10.75
C LYS A 213 -22.29 7.48 -9.43
N LYS A 214 -21.62 6.94 -8.40
CA LYS A 214 -22.20 6.78 -7.05
C LYS A 214 -22.53 8.15 -6.44
N MET A 215 -21.61 9.10 -6.52
CA MET A 215 -21.80 10.47 -6.03
C MET A 215 -22.97 11.17 -6.74
N SER A 216 -23.05 11.12 -8.08
CA SER A 216 -24.17 11.71 -8.84
C SER A 216 -25.52 11.08 -8.50
N LYS A 217 -25.55 9.77 -8.19
CA LYS A 217 -26.79 9.07 -7.79
C LYS A 217 -27.25 9.52 -6.42
N LYS A 218 -26.32 9.62 -5.46
CA LYS A 218 -26.61 10.05 -4.08
C LYS A 218 -27.18 11.48 -4.03
N ILE A 219 -26.59 12.41 -4.80
CA ILE A 219 -27.10 13.79 -4.90
C ILE A 219 -28.56 13.81 -5.39
N LYS A 220 -28.89 13.01 -6.41
CA LYS A 220 -30.26 12.93 -6.93
C LYS A 220 -31.26 12.32 -5.93
N GLU A 221 -30.80 11.43 -5.05
CA GLU A 221 -31.64 10.82 -4.02
C GLU A 221 -31.86 11.74 -2.81
N GLU A 222 -30.94 12.68 -2.54
CA GLU A 222 -31.06 13.68 -1.46
C GLU A 222 -31.86 14.93 -1.88
N GLU A 223 -32.04 15.15 -3.20
CA GLU A 223 -32.86 16.23 -3.77
C GLU A 223 -34.35 15.86 -3.99
N LEU A 224 -34.74 14.62 -3.65
CA LEU A 224 -36.09 14.04 -3.80
C LEU A 224 -36.80 13.87 -2.46
#